data_AF-A0A379FS07-F1
#
_entry.id   AF-A0A379FS07-F1
#
_cell.length_a   1.000
_cell.length_b   1.000
_cell.length_c   1.000
_cell.angle_alpha   90.00
_cell.angle_beta   90.00
_cell.angle_gamma   90.00
#
_symmetry.space_group_name_H-M   'P 1'
#
loop_
_entity.id
_entity.type
_entity.pdbx_description
1 polymer ?
#
loop_
_entity_poly.entity_id
_entity_poly.type
_entity_poly.pdbx_seq_one_letter_code
_entity_poly.pdbx_strand_id
1 'polypeptide(L)'
;MTAEQVREIMERMIRNLWLEVKGVDLGNFPIMTFAEAMRRYGSDKPDLRNPMELVDVADIVKGVEFAVFSGPANDPKGRVAALKVPGGAAMTRKQIDEYGQFVGIMVRKAWLG
;
A
#
# COMPACT_ATOMS: atom_id res chain seq x y z
N MET A 1 -10.56 8.20 29.23
CA MET A 1 -10.75 8.51 27.80
C MET A 1 -9.96 7.47 27.00
N THR A 2 -10.63 6.63 26.21
CA THR A 2 -9.98 5.57 25.41
C THR A 2 -9.48 6.10 24.07
N ALA A 3 -8.69 5.32 23.34
CA ALA A 3 -8.21 5.71 22.01
C ALA A 3 -9.37 5.94 21.02
N GLU A 4 -10.45 5.17 21.14
CA GLU A 4 -11.68 5.32 20.35
C GLU A 4 -12.33 6.67 20.60
N GLN A 5 -12.46 7.07 21.88
CA GLN A 5 -13.06 8.34 22.26
C GLN A 5 -12.23 9.53 21.77
N VAL A 6 -10.89 9.43 21.82
CA VAL A 6 -10.01 10.46 21.26
C VAL A 6 -10.18 10.56 19.74
N ARG A 7 -10.23 9.43 19.03
CA ARG A 7 -10.43 9.41 17.58
C ARG A 7 -11.76 10.04 17.18
N GLU A 8 -12.84 9.75 17.90
CA GLU A 8 -14.16 10.32 17.63
C GLU A 8 -14.16 11.85 17.74
N ILE A 9 -13.53 12.40 18.79
CA ILE A 9 -13.41 13.85 18.98
C ILE A 9 -12.60 14.48 17.85
N MET A 10 -11.46 13.88 17.49
CA MET A 10 -10.59 14.37 16.43
C MET A 10 -11.25 14.29 15.05
N GLU A 11 -11.92 13.18 14.73
CA GLU A 11 -12.65 13.01 13.47
C GLU A 11 -13.74 14.07 13.32
N ARG A 12 -14.54 14.29 14.37
CA ARG A 12 -15.57 15.34 14.37
C ARG A 12 -14.98 16.73 14.11
N MET A 13 -13.86 17.05 14.73
CA MET A 13 -13.16 18.32 14.50
C MET A 13 -12.73 18.48 13.04
N ILE A 14 -12.12 17.44 12.45
CA ILE A 14 -11.66 17.48 11.05
C ILE A 14 -12.84 17.60 10.08
N ARG A 15 -13.90 16.82 10.29
CA ARG A 15 -15.11 16.86 9.45
C ARG A 15 -15.74 18.25 9.46
N ASN A 16 -15.90 18.85 10.65
CA ASN A 16 -16.46 20.19 10.78
C ASN A 16 -15.58 21.24 10.09
N LEU A 17 -14.26 21.16 10.26
CA LEU A 17 -13.32 22.09 9.62
C LEU A 17 -13.45 22.04 8.08
N TRP A 18 -13.55 20.86 7.48
CA TRP A 18 -13.73 20.72 6.03
C TRP A 18 -15.08 21.24 5.56
N LEU A 19 -16.14 20.98 6.33
CA LEU A 19 -17.47 21.47 6.01
C LEU A 19 -17.53 23.01 6.09
N GLU A 20 -16.96 23.62 7.12
CA GLU A 20 -16.99 25.09 7.30
C GLU A 20 -16.10 25.82 6.30
N VAL A 21 -14.89 25.30 6.02
CA VAL A 21 -13.92 26.01 5.18
C VAL A 21 -14.10 25.70 3.69
N LYS A 22 -14.55 24.49 3.35
CA LYS A 22 -14.65 24.02 1.95
C LYS A 22 -16.05 23.60 1.52
N GLY A 23 -17.03 23.53 2.43
CA GLY A 23 -18.37 23.05 2.09
C GLY A 23 -18.42 21.56 1.71
N VAL A 24 -17.41 20.78 2.11
CA VAL A 24 -17.29 19.35 1.76
C VAL A 24 -17.58 18.49 2.99
N ASP A 25 -18.58 17.62 2.89
CA ASP A 25 -18.78 16.53 3.87
C ASP A 25 -17.87 15.35 3.53
N LEU A 26 -16.97 15.02 4.44
CA LEU A 26 -16.04 13.89 4.29
C LEU A 26 -16.67 12.54 4.66
N GLY A 27 -17.85 12.52 5.27
CA GLY A 27 -18.44 11.30 5.83
C GLY A 27 -17.65 10.74 7.01
N ASN A 28 -17.91 9.48 7.36
CA ASN A 28 -17.19 8.79 8.43
C ASN A 28 -15.83 8.29 7.95
N PHE A 29 -14.81 8.38 8.79
CA PHE A 29 -13.48 7.95 8.40
C PHE A 29 -13.36 6.42 8.44
N PRO A 30 -12.85 5.77 7.37
CA PRO A 30 -12.58 4.35 7.41
C PRO A 30 -11.44 4.06 8.39
N ILE A 31 -11.62 3.03 9.21
CA ILE A 31 -10.59 2.56 10.14
C ILE A 31 -9.93 1.33 9.53
N MET A 32 -8.61 1.37 9.40
CA MET A 32 -7.80 0.29 8.86
C MET A 32 -6.70 -0.05 9.86
N THR A 33 -6.47 -1.34 10.09
CA THR A 33 -5.34 -1.76 10.94
C THR A 33 -4.02 -1.53 10.21
N PHE A 34 -2.94 -1.35 10.96
CA PHE A 34 -1.59 -1.26 10.37
C PHE A 34 -1.27 -2.48 9.50
N ALA A 35 -1.61 -3.69 9.98
CA ALA A 35 -1.38 -4.93 9.24
C ALA A 35 -2.14 -4.94 7.91
N GLU A 36 -3.39 -4.48 7.89
CA GLU A 36 -4.18 -4.39 6.66
C GLU A 36 -3.61 -3.34 5.70
N ALA A 37 -3.24 -2.15 6.19
CA ALA A 37 -2.68 -1.08 5.37
C ALA A 37 -1.35 -1.49 4.72
N MET A 38 -0.46 -2.11 5.48
CA MET A 38 0.81 -2.64 4.97
C MET A 38 0.60 -3.81 4.00
N ARG A 39 -0.39 -4.67 4.26
CA ARG A 39 -0.72 -5.77 3.35
C ARG A 39 -1.26 -5.25 2.02
N ARG A 40 -2.27 -4.38 2.03
CA ARG A 40 -2.97 -3.94 0.81
C ARG A 40 -2.25 -2.83 0.05
N TYR A 41 -1.51 -1.96 0.74
CA TYR A 41 -0.94 -0.75 0.13
C TYR A 41 0.56 -0.58 0.36
N GLY A 42 1.18 -1.37 1.24
CA GLY A 42 2.60 -1.23 1.57
C GLY A 42 2.92 0.12 2.23
N SER A 43 1.93 0.77 2.85
CA SER A 43 2.08 2.06 3.52
C SER A 43 1.18 2.14 4.74
N ASP A 44 1.69 2.76 5.80
CA ASP A 44 0.96 3.12 7.02
C ASP A 44 0.07 4.37 6.84
N LYS A 45 0.17 5.04 5.69
CA LYS A 45 -0.63 6.20 5.27
C LYS A 45 -1.14 6.03 3.83
N PRO A 46 -1.96 5.01 3.58
CA PRO A 46 -2.40 4.67 2.23
C PRO A 46 -3.19 5.81 1.57
N ASP A 47 -2.90 6.09 0.31
CA ASP A 47 -3.73 7.00 -0.51
C ASP A 47 -4.92 6.23 -1.09
N LEU A 48 -6.06 6.27 -0.38
CA LEU A 48 -7.28 5.54 -0.75
C LEU A 48 -7.95 6.05 -2.04
N ARG A 49 -7.45 7.14 -2.64
CA ARG A 49 -7.91 7.61 -3.96
C ARG A 49 -7.31 6.78 -5.09
N ASN A 50 -6.16 6.13 -4.86
CA ASN A 50 -5.58 5.18 -5.79
C ASN A 50 -6.24 3.81 -5.57
N PRO A 51 -6.96 3.26 -6.58
CA PRO A 51 -7.68 2.00 -6.41
C PRO A 51 -6.78 0.76 -6.48
N MET A 52 -5.48 0.92 -6.76
CA MET A 52 -4.57 -0.22 -6.89
C MET A 52 -4.16 -0.78 -5.53
N GLU A 53 -4.16 -2.11 -5.43
CA GLU A 53 -3.78 -2.84 -4.23
C GLU A 53 -2.70 -3.88 -4.53
N LEU A 54 -1.89 -4.17 -3.52
CA LEU A 54 -0.97 -5.30 -3.48
C LEU A 54 -1.74 -6.58 -3.14
N VAL A 55 -1.51 -7.63 -3.92
CA VAL A 55 -2.10 -8.94 -3.73
C VAL A 55 -0.99 -9.94 -3.43
N ASP A 56 -1.11 -10.68 -2.33
CA ASP A 56 -0.18 -11.73 -1.96
C ASP A 56 -0.32 -12.94 -2.91
N VAL A 57 0.80 -13.41 -3.44
CA VAL A 57 0.85 -14.53 -4.41
C VAL A 57 1.93 -15.55 -4.07
N ALA A 58 2.52 -15.45 -2.88
CA ALA A 58 3.62 -16.30 -2.45
C ALA A 58 3.26 -17.79 -2.52
N ASP A 59 2.05 -18.16 -2.09
CA ASP A 59 1.51 -19.52 -2.12
C ASP A 59 1.53 -20.16 -3.52
N ILE A 60 1.30 -19.38 -4.56
CA ILE A 60 1.27 -19.84 -5.96
C ILE A 60 2.70 -20.12 -6.47
N VAL A 61 3.70 -19.39 -5.96
CA VAL A 61 5.08 -19.42 -6.49
C VAL A 61 6.08 -20.16 -5.60
N LYS A 62 5.65 -20.80 -4.51
CA LYS A 62 6.56 -21.55 -3.61
C LYS A 62 7.37 -22.63 -4.32
N GLY A 63 6.74 -23.34 -5.26
CA GLY A 63 7.32 -24.51 -5.93
C GLY A 63 8.05 -24.21 -7.24
N VAL A 64 8.20 -22.95 -7.65
CA VAL A 64 8.86 -22.62 -8.92
C VAL A 64 10.38 -22.69 -8.79
N GLU A 65 11.06 -23.11 -9.86
CA GLU A 65 12.53 -23.15 -9.90
C GLU A 65 13.16 -21.75 -9.86
N PHE A 66 12.39 -20.71 -10.20
CA PHE A 66 12.89 -19.34 -10.22
C PHE A 66 13.08 -18.80 -8.79
N ALA A 67 14.31 -18.89 -8.29
CA ALA A 67 14.71 -18.56 -6.92
C ALA A 67 14.34 -17.14 -6.45
N VAL A 68 14.22 -16.17 -7.36
CA VAL A 68 13.77 -14.81 -7.03
C VAL A 68 12.35 -14.80 -6.45
N PHE A 69 11.51 -15.76 -6.84
CA PHE A 69 10.18 -15.93 -6.26
C PHE A 69 10.15 -17.00 -5.17
N SER A 70 10.70 -18.19 -5.43
CA SER A 70 10.60 -19.29 -4.47
C SER A 70 11.40 -19.04 -3.18
N GLY A 71 12.47 -18.25 -3.21
CA GLY A 71 13.19 -17.85 -2.00
C GLY A 71 12.29 -17.08 -1.02
N PRO A 72 11.83 -15.85 -1.36
CA PRO A 72 10.94 -15.07 -0.49
C PRO A 72 9.60 -15.76 -0.19
N ALA A 73 9.10 -16.61 -1.09
CA ALA A 73 7.84 -17.33 -0.87
C ALA A 73 7.93 -18.44 0.20
N ASN A 74 9.12 -19.00 0.42
CA ASN A 74 9.37 -20.04 1.42
C ASN A 74 10.01 -19.50 2.71
N ASP A 75 10.44 -18.23 2.74
CA ASP A 75 10.92 -17.56 3.96
C ASP A 75 9.73 -17.03 4.78
N PRO A 76 9.59 -17.40 6.07
CA PRO A 76 8.54 -16.84 6.94
C PRO A 76 8.65 -15.32 7.17
N LYS A 77 9.80 -14.71 6.91
CA LYS A 77 10.01 -13.24 6.91
C LYS A 77 9.90 -12.63 5.50
N GLY A 78 9.72 -13.46 4.48
CA GLY A 78 9.60 -13.07 3.08
C GLY A 78 8.16 -12.82 2.66
N ARG A 79 8.01 -12.15 1.51
CA ARG A 79 6.72 -11.88 0.88
C ARG A 79 6.90 -11.78 -0.63
N VAL A 80 5.93 -12.30 -1.38
CA VAL A 80 5.79 -12.05 -2.81
C VAL A 80 4.41 -11.44 -3.05
N ALA A 81 4.38 -10.20 -3.50
CA ALA A 81 3.16 -9.46 -3.77
C ALA A 81 3.15 -8.95 -5.22
N ALA A 82 1.97 -9.02 -5.84
CA ALA A 82 1.73 -8.52 -7.18
C ALA A 82 0.96 -7.19 -7.13
N LEU A 83 1.26 -6.30 -8.08
CA LEU A 83 0.51 -5.06 -8.31
C LEU A 83 -0.07 -5.11 -9.72
N LYS A 84 -1.40 -5.16 -9.83
CA LYS A 84 -2.09 -5.08 -11.12
C LYS A 84 -2.18 -3.62 -11.55
N VAL A 85 -1.62 -3.29 -12.72
CA VAL A 85 -1.76 -1.96 -13.35
C VAL A 85 -2.76 -2.05 -14.51
N PRO A 86 -3.98 -1.51 -14.38
CA PRO A 86 -4.94 -1.48 -15.50
C PRO A 86 -4.35 -0.77 -16.72
N GLY A 87 -4.42 -1.40 -17.89
CA GLY A 87 -3.81 -0.88 -19.12
C GLY A 87 -2.28 -0.93 -19.17
N GLY A 88 -1.61 -1.48 -18.15
CA GLY A 88 -0.14 -1.53 -18.07
C GLY A 88 0.53 -2.32 -19.20
N ALA A 89 -0.19 -3.19 -19.91
CA ALA A 89 0.31 -3.90 -21.08
C ALA A 89 0.73 -2.98 -22.24
N ALA A 90 0.23 -1.73 -22.27
CA ALA A 90 0.60 -0.74 -23.28
C ALA A 90 1.90 0.02 -22.94
N MET A 91 2.54 -0.26 -21.80
CA MET A 91 3.78 0.39 -21.41
C MET A 91 4.93 0.07 -22.36
N THR A 92 5.71 1.09 -22.70
CA THR A 92 6.95 0.93 -23.45
C THR A 92 8.02 0.26 -22.60
N ARG A 93 9.01 -0.37 -23.25
CA ARG A 93 10.16 -0.95 -22.55
C ARG A 93 10.89 0.09 -21.68
N LYS A 94 11.03 1.31 -22.18
CA LYS A 94 11.66 2.42 -21.45
C LYS A 94 10.94 2.72 -20.14
N GLN A 95 9.61 2.82 -20.16
CA GLN A 95 8.82 3.04 -18.93
C GLN A 95 9.02 1.91 -17.92
N ILE A 96 9.04 0.65 -18.38
CA ILE A 96 9.29 -0.51 -17.52
C ILE A 96 10.68 -0.41 -16.86
N ASP A 97 11.71 -0.03 -17.61
CA ASP A 97 13.06 0.15 -17.07
C ASP A 97 13.13 1.30 -16.05
N GLU A 98 12.44 2.40 -16.31
CA GLU A 98 12.32 3.54 -15.37
C GLU A 98 11.66 3.11 -14.05
N TYR A 99 10.59 2.30 -14.10
CA TYR A 99 9.97 1.75 -12.88
C TYR A 99 10.91 0.81 -12.13
N GLY A 100 11.68 -0.02 -12.84
CA GLY A 100 12.70 -0.88 -12.23
C GLY A 100 13.74 -0.07 -11.45
N GLN A 101 14.23 1.02 -12.04
CA GLN A 101 15.16 1.94 -11.37
C GLN A 101 14.53 2.62 -10.16
N PHE A 102 13.28 3.09 -10.29
CA PHE A 102 12.53 3.74 -9.22
C PHE A 102 12.40 2.83 -7.98
N VAL A 103 11.96 1.58 -8.17
CA VAL A 103 11.84 0.61 -7.06
C VAL A 103 13.21 0.32 -6.45
N GLY A 104 14.27 0.22 -7.25
CA GLY A 104 15.64 0.04 -6.75
C GLY A 104 16.10 1.17 -5.82
N ILE A 105 15.71 2.42 -6.08
CA ILE A 105 15.99 3.56 -5.18
C ILE A 105 15.22 3.41 -3.85
N MET A 106 13.95 3.03 -3.92
CA MET A 106 13.09 2.88 -2.74
C MET A 106 13.62 1.79 -1.80
N VAL A 107 14.04 0.65 -2.36
CA VAL A 107 14.67 -0.43 -1.59
C VAL A 107 15.91 0.11 -0.88
N ARG A 108 16.84 0.76 -1.59
CA ARG A 108 18.06 1.31 -0.97
C ARG A 108 17.77 2.27 0.18
N LYS A 109 16.75 3.13 0.06
CA LYS A 109 16.35 4.04 1.14
C LYS A 109 15.86 3.30 2.38
N ALA A 110 15.13 2.20 2.21
CA ALA A 110 14.62 1.40 3.33
C ALA A 110 15.73 0.66 4.11
N TRP A 111 16.87 0.37 3.50
CA TRP A 111 18.03 -0.26 4.17
C TRP A 111 18.92 0.73 4.95
N LEU A 112 18.77 2.03 4.71
CA LEU A 112 19.64 3.07 5.26
C LEU A 112 19.02 3.82 6.46
N GLY A 113 17.79 3.48 6.86
CA GLY A 113 17.10 4.04 8.03
C GLY A 113 16.74 2.96 9.02
#